data_AF-A0A7X5RLR0-F1
#
_entry.id   AF-A0A7X5RLR0-F1
#
_cell.length_a   1.000
_cell.length_b   1.000
_cell.length_c   1.000
_cell.angle_alpha   90.00
_cell.angle_beta   90.00
_cell.angle_gamma   90.00
#
_symmetry.space_group_name_H-M   'P 1'
#
loop_
_entity.id
_entity.type
_entity.pdbx_description
1 polymer ?
#
loop_
_entity_poly.entity_id
_entity_poly.type
_entity_poly.pdbx_seq_one_letter_code
_entity_poly.pdbx_strand_id
1 'polypeptide(L)'
;MGGKNKRGTTSHAGFSLIELMLVVGLIGIMMAIAVPSYQASRDRATRHQAITYLLTLQIKQEYYWLNEGQYRRLTGLPMHNIKGVSVSEEEKPSAGYAISVTLQYLPKEDECRTLTITPVATLPSQCWLG
;
A
#
# COMPACT_ATOMS: atom_id res chain seq x y z
N MET A 1 -12.67 -15.99 -73.43
CA MET A 1 -12.95 -14.95 -72.41
C MET A 1 -11.96 -15.12 -71.26
N GLY A 2 -11.02 -14.18 -71.09
CA GLY A 2 -9.99 -14.23 -70.06
C GLY A 2 -10.38 -13.42 -68.82
N GLY A 3 -10.60 -14.10 -67.70
CA GLY A 3 -10.82 -13.46 -66.40
C GLY A 3 -9.48 -13.03 -65.77
N LYS A 4 -9.28 -11.73 -65.58
CA LYS A 4 -8.11 -11.20 -64.86
C LYS A 4 -8.42 -11.09 -63.37
N ASN A 5 -7.89 -12.00 -62.57
CA ASN A 5 -7.88 -11.91 -61.11
C ASN A 5 -6.93 -10.80 -60.64
N LYS A 6 -7.48 -9.71 -60.09
CA LYS A 6 -6.70 -8.67 -59.41
C LYS A 6 -6.41 -9.12 -57.98
N ARG A 7 -5.20 -9.64 -57.73
CA ARG A 7 -4.72 -9.88 -56.36
C ARG A 7 -4.35 -8.53 -55.73
N GLY A 8 -5.14 -8.08 -54.75
CA GLY A 8 -4.81 -6.93 -53.94
C GLY A 8 -3.57 -7.23 -53.10
N THR A 9 -2.48 -6.50 -53.35
CA THR A 9 -1.26 -6.58 -52.56
C THR A 9 -1.44 -5.70 -51.32
N THR A 10 -1.64 -6.32 -50.15
CA THR A 10 -1.59 -5.62 -48.87
C THR A 10 -0.13 -5.27 -48.55
N SER A 11 0.24 -4.01 -48.71
CA SER A 11 1.55 -3.50 -48.29
C SER A 11 1.65 -3.58 -46.76
N HIS A 12 2.60 -4.36 -46.26
CA HIS A 12 2.95 -4.34 -44.84
C HIS A 12 3.82 -3.09 -44.60
N ALA A 13 3.22 -2.04 -44.02
CA ALA A 13 3.98 -0.89 -43.55
C ALA A 13 4.67 -1.26 -42.23
N GLY A 14 6.01 -1.20 -42.21
CA GLY A 14 6.80 -1.35 -40.99
C GLY A 14 7.03 0.00 -40.32
N PHE A 15 7.15 0.00 -38.98
CA PHE A 15 7.55 1.18 -38.21
C PHE A 15 8.99 1.58 -38.53
N SER A 16 9.27 2.89 -38.56
CA SER A 16 10.64 3.39 -38.72
C SER A 16 11.42 3.31 -37.40
N LEU A 17 12.72 3.07 -37.48
CA LEU A 17 13.59 3.03 -36.30
C LEU A 17 13.61 4.38 -35.56
N ILE A 18 13.56 5.49 -36.30
CA ILE A 18 13.46 6.84 -35.72
C ILE A 18 12.14 7.09 -35.01
N GLU A 19 11.05 6.52 -35.52
CA GLU A 19 9.71 6.65 -34.93
C GLU A 19 9.68 5.98 -33.55
N LEU A 20 10.26 4.78 -33.46
CA LEU A 20 10.42 4.09 -32.18
C LEU A 20 11.32 4.87 -31.21
N MET A 21 12.43 5.46 -31.68
CA MET A 21 13.33 6.24 -30.82
C MET A 21 12.65 7.48 -30.24
N LEU A 22 11.85 8.20 -31.04
CA LEU A 22 11.10 9.35 -30.55
C LEU A 22 10.02 8.93 -29.54
N VAL A 23 9.31 7.83 -29.80
CA VAL A 23 8.28 7.32 -28.87
C VAL A 23 8.88 6.93 -27.52
N VAL A 24 9.96 6.13 -27.52
CA VAL A 24 10.62 5.72 -26.28
C VAL A 24 11.24 6.92 -25.56
N GLY A 25 11.76 7.91 -26.30
CA GLY A 25 12.23 9.17 -25.74
C GLY A 25 11.13 9.95 -25.01
N LEU A 26 9.96 10.10 -25.62
CA LEU A 26 8.80 10.78 -25.01
C LEU A 26 8.28 10.02 -23.77
N ILE A 27 8.16 8.70 -23.86
CA ILE A 27 7.73 7.86 -22.73
C ILE A 27 8.74 7.96 -21.58
N GLY A 28 10.04 7.98 -21.86
CA GLY A 28 11.09 8.16 -20.85
C GLY A 28 10.91 9.46 -20.06
N ILE A 29 10.61 10.56 -20.75
CA ILE A 29 10.35 11.86 -20.11
C ILE A 29 9.10 11.80 -19.21
N MET A 30 8.01 11.21 -19.71
CA MET A 30 6.78 11.08 -18.91
C MET A 30 6.99 10.19 -17.68
N MET A 31 7.72 9.07 -17.83
CA MET A 31 7.97 8.12 -16.75
C MET A 31 8.77 8.73 -15.59
N ALA A 32 9.68 9.66 -15.87
CA ALA A 32 10.47 10.33 -14.83
C ALA A 32 9.60 11.02 -13.77
N ILE A 33 8.41 11.51 -14.14
CA ILE A 33 7.47 12.18 -13.24
C ILE A 33 6.38 11.21 -12.76
N ALA A 34 5.89 10.36 -13.67
CA ALA A 34 4.79 9.43 -13.37
C ALA A 34 5.17 8.38 -12.32
N VAL A 35 6.38 7.83 -12.37
CA VAL A 35 6.81 6.76 -11.45
C VAL A 35 6.86 7.22 -9.98
N PRO A 36 7.58 8.30 -9.61
CA PRO A 36 7.66 8.72 -8.21
C PRO A 36 6.29 9.18 -7.67
N SER A 37 5.47 9.85 -8.48
CA SER A 37 4.13 10.29 -8.07
C SER A 37 3.19 9.12 -7.78
N TYR A 38 3.26 8.05 -8.58
CA TYR A 38 2.51 6.82 -8.36
C TYR A 38 2.95 6.10 -7.09
N GLN A 39 4.26 5.99 -6.85
CA GLN A 39 4.80 5.38 -5.62
C GLN A 39 4.30 6.13 -4.37
N ALA A 40 4.44 7.46 -4.34
CA ALA A 40 3.97 8.28 -3.22
C ALA A 40 2.45 8.16 -2.97
N SER A 41 1.66 7.96 -4.02
CA SER A 41 0.21 7.74 -3.89
C SER A 41 -0.11 6.37 -3.29
N ARG A 42 0.61 5.33 -3.74
CA ARG A 42 0.48 3.98 -3.18
C ARG A 42 0.91 3.90 -1.72
N ASP A 43 1.98 4.60 -1.35
CA ASP A 43 2.48 4.62 0.03
C ASP A 43 1.49 5.30 0.96
N ARG A 44 0.88 6.43 0.53
CA ARG A 44 -0.23 7.07 1.27
C ARG A 44 -1.42 6.15 1.44
N ALA A 45 -1.85 5.47 0.38
CA ALA A 45 -2.95 4.51 0.46
C ALA A 45 -2.62 3.37 1.44
N THR A 46 -1.39 2.86 1.42
CA THR A 46 -0.92 1.80 2.32
C THR A 46 -0.94 2.27 3.79
N ARG A 47 -0.50 3.50 4.07
CA ARG A 47 -0.60 4.11 5.41
C ARG A 47 -2.04 4.20 5.89
N HIS A 48 -2.96 4.70 5.07
CA HIS A 48 -4.38 4.79 5.44
C HIS A 48 -5.00 3.41 5.70
N GLN A 49 -4.65 2.40 4.90
CA GLN A 49 -5.07 1.02 5.15
C GLN A 49 -4.54 0.50 6.50
N ALA A 50 -3.28 0.76 6.83
CA ALA A 50 -2.68 0.34 8.08
C ALA A 50 -3.34 1.02 9.30
N ILE A 51 -3.62 2.33 9.21
CA ILE A 51 -4.32 3.09 10.25
C ILE A 51 -5.75 2.55 10.42
N THR A 52 -6.49 2.38 9.32
CA THR A 52 -7.86 1.85 9.35
C THR A 52 -7.91 0.45 9.96
N TYR A 53 -6.90 -0.37 9.64
CA TYR A 53 -6.74 -1.68 10.23
C TYR A 53 -6.52 -1.62 11.74
N LEU A 54 -5.59 -0.79 12.22
CA LEU A 54 -5.36 -0.60 13.66
C LEU A 54 -6.59 -0.10 14.40
N LEU A 55 -7.35 0.85 13.83
CA LEU A 55 -8.61 1.32 14.40
C LEU A 55 -9.66 0.21 14.47
N THR A 56 -9.73 -0.64 13.45
CA THR A 56 -10.60 -1.82 13.44
C THR A 56 -10.23 -2.79 14.57
N LEU A 57 -8.93 -3.00 14.81
CA LEU A 57 -8.45 -3.81 15.93
C LEU A 57 -8.84 -3.20 17.26
N GLN A 58 -8.70 -1.88 17.44
CA GLN A 58 -9.13 -1.19 18.66
C GLN A 58 -10.63 -1.37 18.92
N ILE A 59 -11.49 -1.21 17.91
CA ILE A 59 -12.93 -1.44 18.05
C ILE A 59 -13.22 -2.89 18.47
N LYS A 60 -12.49 -3.86 17.91
CA LYS A 60 -12.63 -5.27 18.30
C LYS A 60 -12.15 -5.55 19.71
N GLN A 61 -11.05 -4.92 20.13
CA GLN A 61 -10.55 -5.02 21.50
C GLN A 61 -11.58 -4.49 22.50
N GLU A 62 -12.21 -3.33 22.20
CA GLU A 62 -13.26 -2.78 23.05
C GLU A 62 -14.48 -3.70 23.11
N TYR A 63 -14.88 -4.28 21.97
CA TYR A 63 -15.95 -5.28 21.95
C TYR A 63 -15.65 -6.49 22.86
N TYR A 64 -14.41 -6.99 22.86
CA TYR A 64 -14.02 -8.09 23.74
C TYR A 64 -13.97 -7.67 25.21
N TRP A 65 -13.49 -6.45 25.49
CA TRP A 65 -13.52 -5.91 26.84
C TRP A 65 -14.93 -5.82 27.41
N LEU A 66 -15.89 -5.32 26.62
CA LEU A 66 -17.29 -5.19 27.05
C LEU A 66 -18.01 -6.53 27.23
N ASN A 67 -17.68 -7.55 26.44
CA ASN A 67 -18.39 -8.83 26.46
C ASN A 67 -17.72 -9.91 27.33
N GLU A 68 -16.39 -9.97 27.32
CA GLU A 68 -15.59 -11.00 28.00
C GLU A 68 -14.84 -10.44 29.23
N GLY A 69 -14.82 -9.12 29.42
CA GLY A 69 -14.08 -8.48 30.51
C GLY A 69 -12.57 -8.48 30.32
N GLN A 70 -12.07 -8.84 29.13
CA GLN A 70 -10.64 -8.96 28.84
C GLN A 70 -10.32 -8.63 27.37
N TYR A 71 -9.15 -8.04 27.15
CA TYR A 71 -8.60 -7.87 25.80
C TYR A 71 -8.04 -9.20 25.27
N ARG A 72 -8.01 -9.35 23.94
CA ARG A 72 -7.48 -10.55 23.27
C ARG A 72 -6.08 -10.28 22.74
N ARG A 73 -5.27 -11.34 22.69
CA ARG A 73 -4.00 -11.35 21.95
C ARG A 73 -4.26 -11.13 20.45
N LEU A 74 -3.27 -10.60 19.74
CA LEU A 74 -3.35 -10.36 18.30
C LEU A 74 -3.77 -11.61 17.49
N THR A 75 -3.41 -12.81 17.95
CA THR A 75 -3.81 -14.08 17.31
C THR A 75 -5.32 -14.35 17.34
N GLY A 76 -6.05 -13.74 18.27
CA GLY A 76 -7.51 -13.84 18.39
C GLY A 76 -8.27 -12.72 17.68
N LEU A 77 -7.58 -11.82 16.98
CA LEU A 77 -8.16 -10.68 16.27
C LEU A 77 -8.18 -10.93 14.76
N PRO A 78 -9.06 -10.25 13.99
CA PRO A 78 -9.07 -10.37 12.54
C PRO A 78 -7.73 -9.88 11.96
N MET A 79 -7.00 -10.78 11.32
CA MET A 79 -5.73 -10.46 10.67
C MET A 79 -5.97 -9.91 9.25
N HIS A 80 -5.43 -8.74 8.95
CA HIS A 80 -5.42 -8.19 7.59
C HIS A 80 -3.99 -8.11 7.06
N ASN A 81 -3.73 -8.73 5.92
CA ASN A 81 -2.41 -8.68 5.29
C ASN A 81 -2.34 -7.50 4.33
N ILE A 82 -1.61 -6.46 4.73
CA ILE A 82 -1.36 -5.28 3.90
C ILE A 82 0.06 -5.39 3.34
N LYS A 83 0.20 -5.31 2.01
CA LYS A 83 1.51 -5.42 1.36
C LYS A 83 2.43 -4.29 1.83
N GLY A 84 3.64 -4.63 2.27
CA GLY A 84 4.62 -3.65 2.76
C GLY A 84 4.38 -3.19 4.21
N VAL A 85 3.52 -3.90 4.95
CA VAL A 85 3.25 -3.64 6.36
C VAL A 85 3.44 -4.93 7.16
N SER A 86 4.11 -4.85 8.30
CA SER A 86 4.16 -5.92 9.30
C SER A 86 3.42 -5.51 10.56
N VAL A 87 2.72 -6.46 11.18
CA VAL A 87 1.95 -6.24 12.42
C VAL A 87 2.63 -7.00 13.54
N SER A 88 2.79 -6.37 14.70
CA SER A 88 3.34 -6.97 15.91
C SER A 88 2.55 -6.54 17.12
N GLU A 89 2.57 -7.35 18.18
CA GLU A 89 2.00 -7.00 19.47
C GLU A 89 3.11 -7.07 20.52
N GLU A 90 3.10 -6.14 21.47
CA GLU A 90 4.05 -6.19 22.58
C GLU A 90 3.74 -7.36 23.53
N GLU A 91 4.78 -8.03 24.02
CA GLU A 91 4.60 -9.17 24.92
C GLU A 91 4.04 -8.76 26.29
N LYS A 92 4.45 -7.60 26.81
CA LYS A 92 4.08 -7.07 28.12
C LYS A 92 3.64 -5.60 28.01
N PRO A 93 2.45 -5.33 27.47
CA PRO A 93 1.96 -3.98 27.32
C PRO A 93 1.68 -3.35 28.69
N SER A 94 2.02 -2.08 28.85
CA SER A 94 1.77 -1.31 30.08
C SER A 94 0.29 -0.93 30.26
N ALA A 95 -0.50 -0.95 29.18
CA ALA A 95 -1.86 -0.44 29.14
C ALA A 95 -2.88 -1.46 28.59
N GLY A 96 -2.73 -2.75 28.87
CA GLY A 96 -3.66 -3.80 28.42
C GLY A 96 -3.26 -4.45 27.10
N TYR A 97 -3.29 -3.70 25.99
CA TYR A 97 -2.70 -4.14 24.72
C TYR A 97 -1.86 -3.03 24.10
N ALA A 98 -0.87 -3.42 23.29
CA ALA A 98 -0.12 -2.50 22.44
C ALA A 98 0.15 -3.22 21.11
N ILE A 99 -0.53 -2.78 20.06
CA ILE A 99 -0.42 -3.35 18.72
C ILE A 99 0.25 -2.32 17.83
N SER A 100 1.32 -2.75 17.16
CA SER A 100 2.10 -1.90 16.27
C SER A 100 2.04 -2.41 14.84
N VAL A 101 2.01 -1.47 13.90
CA VAL A 101 2.28 -1.73 12.49
C VAL A 101 3.55 -1.03 12.06
N THR A 102 4.39 -1.71 11.28
CA THR A 102 5.61 -1.16 10.71
C THR A 102 5.45 -1.02 9.22
N LEU A 103 5.58 0.21 8.72
CA LEU A 103 5.56 0.57 7.32
C LEU A 103 6.95 0.31 6.71
N GLN A 104 7.08 -0.72 5.89
CA GLN A 104 8.39 -1.21 5.42
C GLN A 104 9.02 -0.33 4.33
N TYR A 105 8.22 0.49 3.66
CA TYR A 105 8.68 1.42 2.63
C TYR A 105 9.33 2.70 3.20
N LEU A 106 9.14 2.98 4.50
CA LEU A 106 9.80 4.10 5.17
C LEU A 106 11.23 3.70 5.60
N PRO A 107 12.16 4.67 5.69
CA PRO A 107 13.50 4.42 6.23
C PRO A 107 13.43 3.99 7.70
N LYS A 108 14.52 3.42 8.24
CA LYS A 108 14.52 2.85 9.60
C LYS A 108 14.45 3.93 10.68
N GLU A 109 14.93 5.11 10.32
CA GLU A 109 15.07 6.28 11.16
C GLU A 109 13.81 7.16 11.15
N ASP A 110 12.80 6.83 10.33
CA ASP A 110 11.56 7.58 10.25
C ASP A 110 10.70 7.37 11.51
N GLU A 111 10.33 8.48 12.16
CA GLU A 111 9.49 8.45 13.37
C GLU A 111 8.09 7.87 13.08
N CYS A 112 7.57 8.05 11.87
CA CYS A 112 6.28 7.52 11.44
C CYS A 112 6.36 6.09 10.89
N ARG A 113 7.54 5.45 10.91
CA ARG A 113 7.72 4.06 10.45
C ARG A 113 6.84 3.09 11.21
N THR A 114 6.74 3.26 12.53
CA THR A 114 6.00 2.34 13.40
C THR A 114 4.86 3.10 14.07
N LEU A 115 3.64 2.69 13.75
CA LEU A 115 2.43 3.22 14.36
C LEU A 115 1.94 2.22 15.40
N THR A 116 1.78 2.66 16.64
CA THR A 116 1.32 1.84 17.75
C THR A 116 -0.02 2.34 18.25
N ILE A 117 -0.94 1.41 18.50
CA ILE A 117 -2.24 1.68 19.11
C ILE A 117 -2.38 0.93 20.43
N THR A 118 -2.83 1.65 21.45
CA THR A 118 -3.15 1.16 22.79
C THR A 118 -4.60 1.56 23.12
N PRO A 119 -5.20 1.08 24.23
CA PRO A 119 -6.55 1.52 24.60
C PRO A 119 -6.68 3.03 24.81
N VAL A 120 -5.61 3.71 25.21
CA VAL A 120 -5.64 5.10 25.67
C VAL A 120 -4.92 6.08 24.74
N ALA A 121 -4.07 5.59 23.83
CA ALA A 121 -3.23 6.44 23.01
C ALA A 121 -2.86 5.80 21.67
N THR A 122 -2.69 6.67 20.67
CA THR A 122 -2.10 6.40 19.37
C THR A 122 -0.72 7.05 19.30
N LEU A 123 0.32 6.26 19.01
CA LEU A 123 1.72 6.68 19.08
C LEU A 123 2.44 6.42 17.75
N PRO A 124 3.38 7.28 17.35
CA PRO A 124 3.50 8.68 17.75
C PRO A 124 2.33 9.50 17.17
N SER A 125 1.68 10.34 17.97
CA SER A 125 0.37 10.95 17.63
C SER A 125 0.39 11.83 16.37
N GLN A 126 1.53 12.48 16.07
CA GLN A 126 1.71 13.29 14.86
C GLN A 126 1.58 12.48 13.57
N CYS A 127 1.75 11.16 13.62
CA CYS A 127 1.71 10.30 12.44
C CYS A 127 0.31 9.76 12.13
N TRP A 128 -0.71 10.08 12.91
CA TRP A 128 -2.06 9.56 12.72
C TRP A 128 -2.98 10.49 11.91
N LEU A 129 -2.60 11.77 11.79
CA LEU A 129 -3.43 12.85 11.23
C LEU A 129 -3.00 13.33 9.83
N GLY A 130 -2.31 12.48 9.06
CA GLY A 130 -1.73 12.82 7.75
C GLY A 130 -2.23 11.96 6.60
#